data_AF-A0A0C7G0T1-F1
#
_entry.id   AF-A0A0C7G0T1-F1
#
_cell.length_a   1.000
_cell.length_b   1.000
_cell.length_c   1.000
_cell.angle_alpha   90.00
_cell.angle_beta   90.00
_cell.angle_gamma   90.00
#
_symmetry.space_group_name_H-M   'P 1'
#
loop_
_entity.id
_entity.type
_entity.pdbx_description
1 polymer ?
#
loop_
_entity_poly.entity_id
_entity_poly.type
_entity_poly.pdbx_seq_one_letter_code
_entity_poly.pdbx_strand_id
1 'polypeptide(L)'
;MKKFHKLILANLILSFLFYSFNNFERFSFINSSFVIGMIYLSIGVFFYVTEQGVFNLTIYAYNKISSQLQKNRGILSDGPVSIDDYINKRYQFTNTNSLLTSGLIISIANLFISFLIY
;
A
#
# COMPACT_ATOMS: atom_id res chain seq x y z
N MET A 1 -8.02 11.61 10.96
CA MET A 1 -7.19 12.06 12.11
C MET A 1 -6.93 10.97 13.16
N LYS A 2 -7.93 10.41 13.86
CA LYS A 2 -7.65 9.46 14.98
C LYS A 2 -6.76 8.26 14.60
N LYS A 3 -6.98 7.65 13.42
CA LYS A 3 -6.18 6.51 12.92
C LYS A 3 -4.74 6.91 12.56
N PHE A 4 -4.57 8.07 11.93
CA PHE A 4 -3.25 8.65 11.61
C PHE A 4 -2.38 8.83 12.87
N HIS A 5 -2.94 9.42 13.92
CA HIS A 5 -2.21 9.60 15.19
C HIS A 5 -1.83 8.26 15.83
N LYS A 6 -2.71 7.25 15.75
CA LYS A 6 -2.41 5.89 16.22
C LYS A 6 -1.24 5.26 15.46
N LEU A 7 -1.16 5.44 14.14
CA LEU A 7 -0.07 4.91 13.32
C LEU A 7 1.26 5.59 13.64
N ILE A 8 1.27 6.91 13.83
CA ILE A 8 2.47 7.63 14.28
C ILE A 8 2.91 7.15 15.66
N LEU A 9 1.97 7.04 16.61
CA LEU A 9 2.29 6.59 17.96
C LEU A 9 2.80 5.14 17.97
N ALA A 10 2.23 4.26 17.15
CA ALA A 10 2.73 2.90 16.98
C ALA A 10 4.15 2.87 16.40
N ASN A 11 4.45 3.70 15.39
CA ASN A 11 5.80 3.84 14.85
C ASN A 11 6.79 4.28 15.93
N LEU A 12 6.48 5.34 16.68
CA LEU A 12 7.35 5.86 17.73
C LEU A 12 7.64 4.81 18.81
N ILE A 13 6.62 4.06 19.27
CA ILE A 13 6.78 3.00 20.25
C ILE A 13 7.66 1.87 19.70
N LEU A 14 7.38 1.38 18.49
CA LEU A 14 8.14 0.30 17.88
C LEU A 14 9.61 0.68 17.65
N SER A 15 9.86 1.89 17.15
CA SER A 15 11.20 2.43 16.96
C SER A 15 11.95 2.62 18.27
N PHE A 16 11.26 3.06 19.32
CA PHE A 16 11.86 3.20 20.65
C PHE A 16 12.22 1.84 21.26
N LEU A 17 11.35 0.85 21.11
CA LEU A 17 11.64 -0.53 21.53
C LEU A 17 12.86 -1.07 20.78
N PHE A 18 12.92 -0.91 19.46
CA PHE A 18 14.06 -1.35 18.65
C PHE A 18 15.36 -0.64 19.03
N TYR A 19 15.30 0.66 19.31
CA TYR A 19 16.42 1.44 19.81
C TYR A 19 16.94 0.92 21.16
N SER A 20 16.03 0.55 22.06
CA SER A 20 16.37 -0.01 23.37
C SER A 20 17.02 -1.40 23.24
N PHE A 21 16.55 -2.23 22.30
CA PHE A 21 17.15 -3.54 22.03
C PHE A 21 18.54 -3.45 21.39
N ASN A 22 18.83 -2.38 20.64
CA ASN A 22 20.14 -2.15 20.02
C ASN A 22 21.09 -1.30 20.89
N ASN A 23 21.04 -1.47 22.21
CA ASN A 23 21.96 -0.80 23.15
C ASN A 23 22.08 0.72 22.95
N PHE A 24 20.98 1.39 22.56
CA PHE A 24 20.95 2.84 22.37
C PHE A 24 21.91 3.35 21.28
N GLU A 25 22.14 2.57 20.22
CA GLU A 25 22.91 3.05 19.05
C GLU A 25 22.31 4.32 18.42
N ARG A 26 23.16 5.32 18.21
CA ARG A 26 22.78 6.69 17.82
C ARG A 26 21.78 6.78 16.65
N PHE A 27 21.90 5.92 15.63
CA PHE A 27 21.08 5.96 14.43
C PHE A 27 19.98 4.89 14.38
N SER A 28 19.94 3.96 15.35
CA SER A 28 19.03 2.82 15.34
C SER A 28 17.55 3.25 15.41
N PHE A 29 17.24 4.31 16.16
CA PHE A 29 15.90 4.89 16.22
C PHE A 29 15.43 5.46 14.87
N ILE A 30 16.26 6.29 14.23
CA ILE A 30 15.93 6.96 12.96
C ILE A 30 15.76 5.91 11.86
N ASN A 31 16.69 4.95 11.78
CA ASN A 31 16.64 3.88 10.77
C ASN A 31 15.40 3.00 10.93
N SER A 32 15.07 2.58 12.15
CA SER A 32 13.87 1.76 12.38
C SER A 32 12.58 2.54 12.11
N SER A 33 12.50 3.81 12.53
CA SER A 33 11.34 4.68 12.25
C SER A 33 11.13 4.86 10.76
N PHE A 34 12.21 5.07 9.99
CA PHE A 34 12.17 5.17 8.54
C PHE A 34 11.67 3.87 7.89
N VAL A 35 12.22 2.72 8.28
CA VAL A 35 11.82 1.40 7.74
C VAL A 35 10.33 1.14 7.99
N ILE A 36 9.83 1.41 9.20
CA ILE A 36 8.42 1.24 9.52
C ILE A 36 7.55 2.22 8.71
N GLY A 37 8.00 3.47 8.53
CA GLY A 37 7.34 4.46 7.69
C GLY A 37 7.21 3.99 6.23
N MET A 38 8.27 3.39 5.69
CA MET A 38 8.26 2.79 4.36
C MET A 38 7.32 1.59 4.24
N ILE A 39 7.20 0.76 5.28
CA ILE A 39 6.21 -0.34 5.31
C ILE A 39 4.79 0.23 5.24
N TYR A 40 4.46 1.28 6.00
CA TYR A 40 3.15 1.93 5.94
C TYR A 40 2.85 2.50 4.56
N LEU A 41 3.85 3.13 3.93
CA LEU A 41 3.74 3.69 2.59
C LEU A 41 3.48 2.58 1.56
N SER A 42 4.26 1.50 1.58
CA SER A 42 4.09 0.36 0.67
C SER A 42 2.70 -0.26 0.76
N ILE A 43 2.21 -0.51 1.97
CA ILE A 43 0.85 -1.05 2.19
C ILE A 43 -0.20 -0.04 1.75
N GLY A 44 -0.01 1.24 2.06
CA GLY A 44 -0.91 2.32 1.64
C GLY A 44 -1.02 2.45 0.13
N VAL A 45 0.11 2.39 -0.60
CA VAL A 45 0.15 2.41 -2.06
C VAL A 45 -0.54 1.18 -2.64
N PHE A 46 -0.31 0.00 -2.08
CA PHE A 46 -0.99 -1.22 -2.51
C PHE A 46 -2.52 -1.10 -2.40
N PHE A 47 -3.03 -0.62 -1.27
CA PHE A 47 -4.47 -0.38 -1.11
C PHE A 47 -4.97 0.68 -2.08
N TYR A 48 -4.24 1.78 -2.26
CA TYR A 48 -4.62 2.83 -3.21
C TYR A 48 -4.75 2.30 -4.65
N VAL A 49 -3.76 1.54 -5.13
CA VAL A 49 -3.78 0.92 -6.46
C VAL A 49 -4.98 -0.04 -6.59
N THR A 50 -5.29 -0.76 -5.52
CA THR A 50 -6.45 -1.68 -5.49
C THR A 50 -7.77 -0.92 -5.54
N GLU A 51 -7.92 0.18 -4.80
CA GLU A 51 -9.12 1.03 -4.82
C GLU A 51 -9.37 1.68 -6.18
N GLN A 52 -8.29 2.02 -6.91
CA GLN A 52 -8.38 2.55 -8.27
C GLN A 52 -8.82 1.49 -9.31
N GLY A 53 -9.01 0.24 -8.90
CA GLY A 53 -9.56 -0.81 -9.77
C GLY A 53 -8.55 -1.38 -10.76
N VAL A 54 -7.24 -1.17 -10.54
CA VAL A 54 -6.18 -1.72 -11.40
C VAL A 54 -6.29 -3.24 -11.51
N PHE A 55 -6.54 -3.94 -10.39
CA PHE A 55 -6.75 -5.39 -10.41
C PHE A 55 -8.02 -5.81 -11.14
N ASN A 56 -9.11 -5.06 -11.03
CA ASN A 56 -10.35 -5.36 -11.76
C ASN A 56 -10.14 -5.24 -13.28
N LEU A 57 -9.38 -4.23 -13.71
CA LEU A 57 -9.03 -4.06 -15.12
C LEU A 57 -8.15 -5.22 -15.61
N THR A 58 -7.20 -5.67 -14.79
CA THR A 58 -6.36 -6.84 -15.11
C THR A 58 -7.19 -8.12 -15.23
N ILE A 59 -8.12 -8.35 -14.30
CA ILE A 59 -9.04 -9.51 -14.35
C ILE A 59 -9.93 -9.42 -15.59
N TYR A 60 -10.45 -8.24 -15.92
CA TYR A 60 -11.21 -8.02 -17.15
C TYR A 60 -10.39 -8.37 -18.39
N ALA A 61 -9.16 -7.86 -18.50
CA ALA A 61 -8.27 -8.14 -19.63
C ALA A 61 -7.97 -9.63 -19.75
N TYR A 62 -7.70 -10.30 -18.63
CA TYR A 62 -7.46 -11.74 -18.59
C TYR A 62 -8.68 -12.54 -19.05
N ASN A 63 -9.87 -12.23 -18.52
CA ASN A 63 -11.11 -12.90 -18.90
C ASN A 63 -11.46 -12.66 -20.37
N LYS A 64 -11.23 -11.45 -20.87
CA LYS A 64 -11.42 -11.13 -22.29
C LYS A 64 -10.51 -11.96 -23.19
N ILE A 65 -9.23 -12.03 -22.89
CA ILE A 65 -8.27 -12.84 -23.65
C ILE A 65 -8.63 -14.34 -23.57
N SER A 66 -8.97 -14.82 -22.37
CA SER A 66 -9.39 -16.21 -22.16
C SER A 66 -10.64 -16.59 -22.96
N SER A 67 -11.67 -15.73 -22.97
CA SER A 67 -12.90 -15.94 -23.75
C SER A 67 -12.62 -15.99 -25.26
N GLN A 68 -11.71 -15.14 -25.76
CA GLN A 68 -11.30 -15.16 -27.17
C GLN A 68 -10.54 -16.44 -27.52
N LEU A 69 -9.66 -16.92 -26.64
CA LEU A 69 -8.94 -18.19 -26.82
C LEU A 69 -9.89 -19.40 -26.81
N GLN A 70 -10.89 -19.41 -25.94
CA GLN A 70 -11.90 -20.47 -25.87
C GLN A 70 -12.80 -20.49 -27.12
N LYS A 71 -13.22 -19.31 -27.61
CA LYS A 71 -13.96 -19.18 -28.88
C LYS A 71 -13.16 -19.74 -30.07
N ASN A 72 -11.86 -19.46 -30.14
CA ASN A 72 -10.98 -20.01 -31.17
C ASN A 72 -10.83 -21.54 -31.08
N ARG A 73 -11.05 -22.13 -29.90
CA ARG A 73 -11.03 -23.59 -29.67
C ARG A 73 -12.40 -24.25 -29.85
N GLY A 74 -13.43 -23.51 -30.25
CA GLY A 74 -14.78 -24.04 -30.47
C GLY A 74 -15.56 -24.34 -29.19
N ILE A 75 -15.10 -23.87 -28.04
CA ILE A 75 -15.80 -24.02 -26.75
C ILE A 75 -16.82 -22.88 -26.64
N LEU A 76 -18.07 -23.21 -26.30
CA LEU A 76 -19.13 -22.22 -26.04
C LEU A 76 -18.68 -21.31 -24.89
N SER A 77 -18.46 -20.04 -25.19
CA SER A 77 -18.11 -19.02 -24.20
C SER A 77 -19.38 -18.43 -23.58
N ASP A 78 -19.37 -18.20 -22.27
CA ASP A 78 -20.44 -17.54 -21.51
C ASP A 78 -20.56 -16.05 -21.88
N GLY A 79 -21.16 -15.74 -23.03
CA GLY A 79 -21.61 -14.40 -23.41
C GLY A 79 -20.53 -13.30 -23.51
N PRO A 80 -20.94 -12.05 -23.83
CA PRO A 80 -20.03 -10.91 -23.91
C PRO A 80 -19.69 -10.38 -22.52
N VAL A 81 -18.40 -10.40 -22.16
CA VAL A 81 -17.87 -9.78 -20.93
C VAL A 81 -17.90 -8.25 -21.07
N SER A 82 -18.80 -7.57 -20.36
CA SER A 82 -18.88 -6.11 -20.34
C SER A 82 -17.80 -5.49 -19.45
N ILE A 83 -17.28 -4.32 -19.82
CA ILE A 83 -16.28 -3.60 -19.00
C ILE A 83 -16.93 -3.00 -17.74
N ASP A 84 -18.19 -2.60 -17.85
CA ASP A 84 -18.91 -1.86 -16.82
C ASP A 84 -19.08 -2.67 -15.52
N ASP A 85 -19.22 -3.99 -15.64
CA ASP A 85 -19.32 -4.90 -14.49
C ASP A 85 -18.04 -4.94 -13.63
N TYR A 86 -16.89 -4.62 -14.24
CA TYR A 86 -15.58 -4.64 -13.57
C TYR A 86 -15.14 -3.26 -13.09
N ILE A 87 -15.52 -2.18 -13.80
CA ILE A 87 -15.21 -0.81 -13.39
C ILE A 87 -16.03 -0.39 -12.15
N ASN A 88 -17.27 -0.85 -12.05
CA ASN A 88 -18.16 -0.44 -10.96
C ASN A 88 -17.83 -1.07 -9.60
N LYS A 89 -17.05 -2.16 -9.56
CA LYS A 89 -16.60 -2.80 -8.31
C LYS A 89 -15.39 -2.09 -7.69
N ARG A 90 -15.56 -0.87 -7.17
CA ARG A 90 -14.46 -0.23 -6.43
C ARG A 90 -14.37 -0.77 -5.02
N TYR A 91 -13.23 -1.33 -4.66
CA TYR A 91 -12.90 -1.59 -3.26
C TYR A 91 -12.69 -0.26 -2.54
N GLN A 92 -13.13 -0.18 -1.29
CA GLN A 92 -12.87 0.98 -0.43
C GLN A 92 -12.26 0.48 0.88
N PHE A 93 -11.00 0.82 1.12
CA PHE A 93 -10.34 0.54 2.38
C PHE A 93 -10.33 1.82 3.23
N THR A 94 -10.92 1.75 4.42
CA THR A 94 -11.05 2.92 5.31
C THR A 94 -9.72 3.46 5.86
N ASN A 95 -8.59 2.79 5.58
CA ASN A 95 -7.27 3.10 6.15
C ASN A 95 -6.25 3.63 5.13
N THR A 96 -6.53 3.57 3.83
CA THR A 96 -5.57 3.90 2.75
C THR A 96 -4.93 5.28 2.93
N ASN A 97 -5.75 6.31 3.07
CA ASN A 97 -5.27 7.69 3.24
C ASN A 97 -4.47 7.86 4.53
N SER A 98 -4.85 7.18 5.62
CA SER A 98 -4.12 7.28 6.89
C SER A 98 -2.74 6.63 6.80
N LEU A 99 -2.63 5.47 6.14
CA LEU A 99 -1.37 4.77 5.91
C LEU A 99 -0.42 5.57 5.01
N LEU A 100 -0.93 6.07 3.87
CA LEU A 100 -0.15 6.89 2.94
C LEU A 100 0.38 8.16 3.61
N THR A 101 -0.49 8.93 4.25
CA THR A 101 -0.08 10.20 4.89
C THR A 101 0.87 9.97 6.05
N SER A 102 0.64 8.97 6.91
CA SER A 102 1.57 8.67 8.00
C SER A 102 2.91 8.17 7.48
N GLY A 103 2.91 7.27 6.50
CA GLY A 103 4.14 6.73 5.92
C GLY A 103 4.96 7.82 5.26
N LEU A 104 4.34 8.67 4.44
CA LEU A 104 5.02 9.81 3.80
C LEU A 104 5.62 10.78 4.81
N ILE A 105 4.85 11.21 5.81
CA ILE A 105 5.33 12.17 6.80
C ILE A 105 6.49 11.59 7.61
N ILE A 106 6.39 10.34 8.05
CA ILE A 106 7.46 9.67 8.81
C ILE A 106 8.73 9.55 7.95
N SER A 107 8.61 9.11 6.70
CA SER A 107 9.77 8.92 5.82
C SER A 107 10.44 10.26 5.47
N ILE A 108 9.66 11.29 5.12
CA ILE A 108 10.20 12.62 4.80
C ILE A 108 10.85 13.25 6.03
N ALA A 109 10.21 13.18 7.20
CA ALA A 109 10.75 13.72 8.43
C ALA A 109 12.08 13.03 8.81
N ASN A 110 12.14 11.70 8.74
CA ASN A 110 13.38 10.97 9.04
C ASN A 110 14.50 11.25 8.02
N LEU A 111 14.18 11.38 6.73
CA LEU A 111 15.16 11.80 5.73
C LEU A 111 15.70 13.20 6.03
N PHE A 112 14.81 14.15 6.34
CA PHE A 112 15.21 15.51 6.68
C PHE A 112 16.09 15.56 7.95
N ILE A 113 15.71 14.80 8.99
CA ILE A 113 16.51 14.68 10.21
C ILE A 113 17.88 14.05 9.90
N SER A 114 17.93 13.03 9.04
CA SER A 114 19.19 12.41 8.63
C SER A 114 20.14 13.41 7.96
N PHE A 115 19.61 14.26 7.07
CA PHE A 115 20.38 15.34 6.43
C PHE A 115 20.83 16.45 7.39
N LEU A 116 20.17 16.63 8.54
CA LEU A 116 20.58 17.62 9.54
C LEU A 116 21.64 17.09 10.51
N ILE A 117 21.65 15.78 10.74
CA ILE A 117 22.58 15.12 11.67
C ILE A 117 23.90 14.75 10.97
N TYR A 118 23.85 14.54 9.65
CA TYR A 118 25.01 14.28 8.80
C TYR A 118 25.59 15.57 8.23
#